data_AF-A0A920FYM8-F1
#
_entry.id   AF-A0A920FYM8-F1
#
_cell.length_a   1.000
_cell.length_b   1.000
_cell.length_c   1.000
_cell.angle_alpha   90.00
_cell.angle_beta   90.00
_cell.angle_gamma   90.00
#
_symmetry.space_group_name_H-M   'P 1'
#
loop_
_entity.id
_entity.type
_entity.pdbx_description
1 polymer ?
#
loop_
_entity_poly.entity_id
_entity_poly.type
_entity_poly.pdbx_seq_one_letter_code
_entity_poly.pdbx_strand_id
1 'polypeptide(L)' 'MPSLVLDKNTADVLNVNADTIATELAVNLSASKLIFISDVPYIKDLKGERISSVDENVAKKLFDEKIISEMEWL' A
#
# COMPACT_ATOMS: atom_id res chain seq x y z
N MET A 1 -2.36 -13.23 -8.14
CA MET A 1 -2.56 -12.52 -9.41
C MET A 1 -1.22 -11.91 -9.80
N PRO A 2 -0.69 -12.15 -11.00
CA PRO A 2 0.55 -11.51 -11.42
C PRO A 2 0.33 -10.00 -11.55
N SER A 3 1.35 -9.19 -11.22
CA SER A 3 1.28 -7.73 -11.28
C SER A 3 1.64 -7.19 -12.67
N LEU A 4 0.86 -7.60 -13.67
CA LEU A 4 1.10 -7.32 -15.08
C LEU A 4 -0.10 -6.60 -15.71
N VAL A 5 0.19 -5.68 -16.64
CA VAL A 5 -0.82 -4.98 -17.44
C VAL A 5 -0.46 -5.00 -18.92
N LEU A 6 -1.46 -4.84 -19.79
CA LEU A 6 -1.27 -4.71 -21.23
C LEU A 6 -1.34 -3.23 -21.62
N ASP A 7 -0.30 -2.70 -22.27
CA ASP A 7 -0.38 -1.37 -22.86
C ASP A 7 -1.35 -1.39 -24.04
N LYS A 8 -2.34 -0.49 -24.02
CA LYS A 8 -3.40 -0.45 -25.03
C LYS A 8 -2.94 -0.01 -26.43
N ASN A 9 -1.79 0.68 -26.53
CA ASN A 9 -1.30 1.24 -27.78
C ASN A 9 -0.25 0.34 -28.42
N THR A 10 0.61 -0.31 -27.61
CA THR A 10 1.71 -1.15 -28.10
C THR A 10 1.45 -2.65 -27.97
N ALA A 11 0.47 -3.06 -27.15
CA ALA A 11 0.25 -4.45 -26.74
C ALA A 11 1.42 -5.08 -25.96
N ASP A 12 2.33 -4.27 -25.42
CA ASP A 12 3.38 -4.75 -24.54
C ASP A 12 2.84 -5.13 -23.17
N VAL A 13 3.46 -6.14 -22.55
CA VAL A 13 3.18 -6.53 -21.17
C VAL A 13 4.13 -5.76 -20.25
N LEU A 14 3.57 -4.92 -19.39
CA LEU A 14 4.31 -4.10 -18.45
C LEU A 14 4.20 -4.66 -17.03
N ASN A 15 5.32 -4.59 -16.30
CA ASN A 15 5.32 -4.85 -14.86
C ASN A 15 4.89 -3.58 -14.12
N VAL A 16 3.91 -3.71 -13.23
CA VAL A 16 3.38 -2.61 -12.42
C VAL A 16 3.42 -2.99 -10.95
N ASN A 17 3.50 -2.00 -10.06
CA ASN A 17 3.45 -2.26 -8.62
C ASN A 17 2.15 -3.01 -8.23
N ALA A 18 2.30 -4.08 -7.45
CA ALA A 18 1.19 -4.95 -7.07
C ALA A 18 0.15 -4.26 -6.17
N ASP A 19 0.58 -3.36 -5.28
CA ASP A 19 -0.31 -2.62 -4.37
C ASP A 19 -1.20 -1.67 -5.16
N THR A 20 -0.66 -1.03 -6.21
CA THR A 20 -1.43 -0.21 -7.14
C THR A 20 -2.51 -1.04 -7.84
N ILE A 21 -2.15 -2.20 -8.41
CA ILE A 21 -3.13 -3.09 -9.08
C ILE A 21 -4.21 -3.56 -8.10
N ALA A 22 -3.82 -3.99 -6.90
CA ALA A 22 -4.75 -4.49 -5.89
C ALA A 22 -5.72 -3.41 -5.43
N THR A 23 -5.23 -2.18 -5.25
CA THR A 23 -6.05 -1.01 -4.88
C THR A 23 -7.06 -0.69 -5.97
N GLU A 24 -6.62 -0.55 -7.21
CA GLU A 24 -7.52 -0.28 -8.35
C GLU A 24 -8.56 -1.39 -8.54
N LEU A 25 -8.15 -2.65 -8.41
CA LEU A 25 -9.09 -3.78 -8.49
C LEU A 25 -10.15 -3.72 -7.38
N ALA A 26 -9.74 -3.43 -6.14
CA ALA A 26 -10.67 -3.31 -5.01
C ALA A 26 -11.69 -2.18 -5.20
N VAL A 27 -11.23 -1.02 -5.70
CA VAL A 27 -12.11 0.12 -6.03
C VAL A 27 -13.10 -0.26 -7.12
N ASN A 28 -12.63 -0.85 -8.23
CA ASN A 28 -13.49 -1.21 -9.37
C ASN A 28 -14.50 -2.32 -9.03
N LEU A 29 -14.14 -3.25 -8.13
CA LEU A 29 -15.06 -4.28 -7.65
C LEU A 29 -15.99 -3.78 -6.53
N SER A 30 -15.86 -2.53 -6.08
CA SER A 30 -16.56 -2.01 -4.90
C SER A 30 -16.37 -2.91 -3.68
N ALA A 31 -15.14 -3.42 -3.51
CA ALA A 31 -14.82 -4.35 -2.44
C ALA A 31 -15.03 -3.68 -1.07
N SER A 32 -15.64 -4.38 -0.12
CA SER A 32 -15.85 -3.86 1.23
C SER A 32 -14.54 -3.67 2.01
N LYS A 33 -13.47 -4.38 1.62
CA LYS A 33 -12.16 -4.40 2.27
C LYS A 33 -11.06 -4.73 1.25
N LEU A 34 -9.90 -4.11 1.43
CA LEU A 34 -8.63 -4.52 0.84
C LEU A 34 -7.71 -4.96 1.99
N ILE A 35 -7.18 -6.18 1.92
CA ILE A 35 -6.35 -6.76 2.98
C ILE A 35 -4.94 -6.96 2.44
N PHE A 36 -3.98 -6.24 3.01
CA PHE A 36 -2.55 -6.43 2.74
C PHE A 36 -2.00 -7.53 3.67
N ILE A 37 -1.25 -8.47 3.10
CA ILE A 37 -0.54 -9.53 3.83
C ILE A 37 0.95 -9.25 3.64
N SER A 38 1.67 -9.08 4.75
CA SER A 38 3.09 -8.76 4.79
C SER A 38 3.79 -9.66 5.82
N ASP A 39 5.11 -9.74 5.71
CA ASP A 39 6.02 -10.28 6.73
C ASP A 39 6.13 -9.39 7.99
N VAL A 40 5.60 -8.17 7.93
CA VAL A 40 5.40 -7.30 9.10
C VAL A 40 3.98 -7.49 9.65
N PRO A 41 3.81 -7.91 10.93
CA PRO A 41 2.51 -8.36 11.45
C PRO A 41 1.52 -7.22 11.72
N TYR A 42 1.98 -6.00 11.94
CA TYR A 42 1.17 -4.82 12.22
C TYR A 42 2.03 -3.54 12.20
N ILE A 43 1.36 -2.39 12.11
CA ILE A 43 1.98 -1.07 12.27
C ILE A 43 2.35 -0.87 13.74
N LYS A 44 3.56 -0.36 13.98
CA LYS A 44 4.12 -0.11 15.32
C LYS A 44 4.31 1.39 15.55
N ASP A 45 4.22 1.82 16.80
CA ASP A 45 4.65 3.16 17.21
C ASP A 45 6.16 3.21 17.55
N LEU A 46 6.66 4.36 18.00
CA LEU A 46 8.05 4.54 18.44
C LEU A 46 8.45 3.66 19.64
N LYS A 47 7.49 3.14 20.40
CA LYS A 47 7.74 2.24 21.53
C LYS A 47 7.71 0.77 21.10
N GLY A 48 7.40 0.49 19.83
CA GLY A 48 7.23 -0.86 19.30
C GLY A 48 5.86 -1.47 19.59
N GLU A 49 4.92 -0.70 20.13
CA GLU A 49 3.57 -1.14 20.47
C GLU A 49 2.67 -1.14 19.22
N ARG A 50 1.70 -2.06 19.17
CA ARG A 50 0.79 -2.19 18.02
C ARG A 50 -0.18 -1.02 17.94
N ILE A 51 -0.24 -0.39 16.77
CA ILE A 51 -1.32 0.52 16.41
C ILE A 51 -2.46 -0.30 15.80
N SER A 52 -3.62 -0.32 16.44
CA SER A 52 -4.76 -1.17 16.05
C SER A 52 -5.64 -0.58 14.96
N SER A 53 -5.63 0.74 14.77
CA SER A 53 -6.36 1.47 13.74
C SER A 53 -5.60 2.73 13.34
N VAL A 54 -5.58 3.03 12.05
CA VAL A 54 -4.94 4.21 11.49
C VAL A 54 -5.97 4.97 10.65
N ASP A 55 -6.22 6.22 11.04
CA ASP A 55 -6.91 7.20 10.21
C ASP A 55 -5.90 8.20 9.62
N GLU A 56 -6.38 9.21 8.90
CA GLU A 56 -5.52 10.23 8.28
C GLU A 56 -4.67 11.02 9.30
N ASN A 57 -5.24 11.33 10.48
CA ASN A 57 -4.51 12.07 11.51
C ASN A 57 -3.39 11.23 12.12
N VAL A 58 -3.68 9.94 12.39
CA VAL A 58 -2.68 8.99 12.86
C VAL A 58 -1.59 8.82 11.81
N ALA A 59 -1.96 8.61 10.53
CA ALA A 59 -1.00 8.46 9.45
C ALA A 59 -0.06 9.68 9.34
N LYS A 60 -0.62 10.89 9.37
CA LYS A 60 0.18 12.13 9.35
C LYS A 60 1.15 12.21 10.53
N LYS A 61 0.69 11.87 11.74
CA LYS A 61 1.53 11.82 12.93
C LYS A 61 2.71 10.84 12.75
N LEU A 62 2.47 9.67 12.13
CA LEU A 62 3.53 8.70 11.86
C LEU A 62 4.61 9.25 10.91
N PHE A 63 4.22 10.07 9.91
CA PHE A 63 5.16 10.79 9.05
C PHE A 63 5.91 11.88 9.80
N ASP A 64 5.21 12.70 10.59
CA ASP A 64 5.79 13.80 11.36
C ASP A 64 6.83 13.28 12.39
N GLU A 65 6.54 12.12 13.01
CA GLU A 65 7.44 11.41 13.94
C GLU A 65 8.53 10.60 13.23
N LYS A 66 8.56 10.60 11.89
CA LYS A 66 9.50 9.84 11.04
C LYS A 66 9.52 8.34 11.31
N ILE A 67 8.39 7.79 11.79
CA ILE A 67 8.20 6.33 11.93
C ILE A 67 8.05 5.71 10.55
N ILE A 68 7.33 6.42 9.66
CA ILE A 68 7.24 6.12 8.24
C ILE A 68 7.81 7.32 7.47
N SER A 69 8.47 7.05 6.35
CA SER A 69 9.04 8.07 5.47
C SER A 69 8.53 7.87 4.06
N GLU A 70 8.60 8.91 3.24
CA GLU A 70 8.53 8.71 1.79
C GLU A 70 9.68 7.80 1.36
N MET A 71 9.41 6.97 0.35
CA MET A 71 10.39 6.07 -0.22
C MET A 71 11.30 6.89 -1.14
N GLU A 72 12.44 7.37 -0.62
CA GLU A 72 13.51 7.95 -1.44
C GLU A 72 14.19 6.82 -2.22
N TRP A 73 13.96 6.78 -3.53
CA TRP A 73 14.75 5.96 -4.45
C TRP A 73 16.13 6.64 -4.62
N LEU A 74 17.17 6.04 -4.04
CA LEU A 74 18.56 6.26 -4.47
C LEU A 74 18.83 5.56 -5.80
#